data_AF-A0A2V2SMX3-F1
#
_entry.id   AF-A0A2V2SMX3-F1
#
_cell.length_a   1.000
_cell.length_b   1.000
_cell.length_c   1.000
_cell.angle_alpha   90.00
_cell.angle_beta   90.00
_cell.angle_gamma   90.00
#
_symmetry.space_group_name_H-M   'P 1'
#
loop_
_entity.id
_entity.type
_entity.pdbx_description
1 polymer ?
#
loop_
_entity_poly.entity_id
_entity_poly.type
_entity_poly.pdbx_seq_one_letter_code
_entity_poly.pdbx_strand_id
1 'polypeptide(L)'
;MMKNWELTRQKVVDQRALELPPAWVPRAATTHSTSEVNPSGVCQTGPARKLAGKICEAISSAKEMVVVSSFLFADAELEACLLSAARRGVSIYLMTASEHRLDREPREDSEFGQKCRADHERLLNSLAGWALIRSCAGFHAKAVLVDPKNPGPGFVLTANLTAEALERNEELAVKLQPAETSMLFEVIRWACWEMANHEMGKPGSFRDFKPLSMLPKPHIAGSIKAIIPGADSITSEALELISQANQEVVVSSFGWSGGHPVVEELCKRAREGLNVTILARVRPAAMPALLELRRCGAKVFGFPWLHAKAIWNDAGKGLVMSANLEPSPGKSTFELGIALEGKRAATLGQVLRGWSSASKLELVSSPALGGFTGTALLWQNNAFSPYCVKEEEVIDVGEIEAPSTELMESLQPPIPTAPGLPKPAHQLVYKGNIMPPMLKPKAQERLRPGKTKRDSFTPFNPPVFREPDGRVVVAITHREQLSHALRIKDEVKAAAIVVREEKRS
;
A
#
# COMPACT_ATOMS: atom_id res chain seq x y z
N MET A 1 -44.93 21.83 -26.32
CA MET A 1 -46.13 21.20 -25.72
C MET A 1 -45.80 19.92 -24.95
N MET A 2 -44.77 19.13 -25.30
CA MET A 2 -44.31 17.98 -24.49
C MET A 2 -43.81 18.33 -23.07
N LYS A 3 -43.24 19.54 -22.89
CA LYS A 3 -42.73 20.04 -21.59
C LYS A 3 -43.72 19.97 -20.41
N ASN A 4 -45.03 19.86 -20.66
CA ASN A 4 -46.04 19.77 -19.58
C ASN A 4 -46.29 18.34 -19.09
N TRP A 5 -45.69 17.33 -19.72
CA TRP A 5 -45.85 15.92 -19.37
C TRP A 5 -44.57 15.29 -18.82
N GLU A 6 -43.41 15.92 -18.99
CA GLU A 6 -42.14 15.43 -18.48
C GLU A 6 -42.08 15.53 -16.95
N LEU A 7 -41.78 14.40 -16.28
CA LEU A 7 -41.58 14.37 -14.84
C LEU A 7 -40.19 13.83 -14.52
N THR A 8 -39.29 14.69 -14.06
CA THR A 8 -37.99 14.25 -13.55
C THR A 8 -38.18 13.58 -12.19
N ARG A 9 -37.74 12.33 -12.08
CA ARG A 9 -37.74 11.57 -10.82
C ARG A 9 -36.33 11.16 -10.47
N GLN A 10 -36.10 11.01 -9.16
CA GLN A 10 -34.86 10.48 -8.64
C GLN A 10 -35.11 9.35 -7.64
N LYS A 11 -34.19 8.39 -7.61
CA LYS A 11 -34.13 7.34 -6.61
C LYS A 11 -32.71 7.26 -6.05
N VAL A 12 -32.60 7.31 -4.73
CA VAL A 12 -31.31 7.23 -4.02
C VAL A 12 -31.12 5.81 -3.50
N VAL A 13 -29.95 5.24 -3.79
CA VAL A 13 -29.51 3.96 -3.22
C VAL A 13 -28.31 4.24 -2.33
N ASP A 14 -28.44 3.94 -1.04
CA ASP A 14 -27.32 4.02 -0.10
C ASP A 14 -26.52 2.72 -0.15
N GLN A 15 -25.23 2.83 -0.46
CA GLN A 15 -24.29 1.72 -0.58
C GLN A 15 -23.31 1.65 0.60
N ARG A 16 -23.42 2.52 1.61
CA ARG A 16 -22.40 2.66 2.68
C ARG A 16 -22.14 1.37 3.45
N ALA A 17 -23.15 0.53 3.60
CA ALA A 17 -23.06 -0.75 4.31
C ALA A 17 -22.49 -1.90 3.45
N LEU A 18 -22.27 -1.70 2.15
CA LEU A 18 -21.73 -2.74 1.29
C LEU A 18 -20.27 -3.02 1.63
N GLU A 19 -19.96 -4.29 1.86
CA GLU A 19 -18.61 -4.74 2.14
C GLU A 19 -17.78 -4.83 0.86
N LEU A 20 -16.53 -4.38 0.96
CA LEU A 20 -15.53 -4.50 -0.08
C LEU A 20 -14.53 -5.62 0.27
N PRO A 21 -13.81 -6.14 -0.72
CA PRO A 21 -12.67 -7.01 -0.48
C PRO A 21 -11.61 -6.33 0.40
N PRO A 22 -10.64 -7.10 0.95
CA PRO A 22 -9.56 -6.52 1.72
C PRO A 22 -8.87 -5.38 0.97
N ALA A 23 -8.53 -4.30 1.66
CA ALA A 23 -7.98 -3.12 1.01
C ALA A 23 -7.06 -2.31 1.90
N TRP A 24 -6.11 -1.61 1.27
CA TRP A 24 -5.49 -0.44 1.89
C TRP A 24 -6.45 0.73 1.73
N VAL A 25 -7.02 1.20 2.84
CA VAL A 25 -7.96 2.32 2.86
C VAL A 25 -7.26 3.59 3.32
N PRO A 26 -7.66 4.78 2.80
CA PRO A 26 -7.14 6.04 3.28
C PRO A 26 -7.57 6.28 4.72
N ARG A 27 -6.68 6.86 5.53
CA ARG A 27 -6.97 7.30 6.89
C ARG A 27 -6.42 8.69 7.15
N ALA A 28 -6.98 9.35 8.16
CA ALA A 28 -6.41 10.59 8.68
C ALA A 28 -5.03 10.30 9.30
N ALA A 29 -4.03 11.02 8.81
CA ALA A 29 -2.68 11.02 9.35
C ALA A 29 -2.50 12.25 10.23
N THR A 30 -1.84 12.08 11.38
CA THR A 30 -1.40 13.21 12.19
C THR A 30 0.06 13.50 11.90
N THR A 31 0.40 14.79 11.75
CA THR A 31 1.79 15.19 11.61
C THR A 31 2.49 14.97 12.95
N HIS A 32 3.35 13.96 13.00
CA HIS A 32 4.29 13.77 14.10
C HIS A 32 5.69 14.08 13.59
N SER A 33 6.26 15.19 14.06
CA SER A 33 7.63 15.56 13.74
C SER A 33 8.57 14.83 14.69
N THR A 34 9.26 13.82 14.17
CA THR A 34 10.41 13.20 14.83
C THR A 34 11.68 13.73 14.17
N SER A 35 12.73 13.98 14.95
CA SER A 35 14.01 14.45 14.40
C SER A 35 14.72 13.31 13.66
N GLU A 36 15.30 13.61 12.49
CA GLU A 36 16.14 12.64 11.75
C GLU A 36 17.31 12.12 12.58
N VAL A 37 17.90 12.96 13.44
CA VAL A 37 19.01 12.60 14.32
C VAL A 37 18.62 12.92 15.75
N ASN A 38 18.70 11.92 16.64
CA ASN A 38 18.38 12.07 18.05
C ASN A 38 19.65 11.94 18.93
N PRO A 39 19.73 12.64 20.07
CA PRO A 39 20.88 12.56 20.98
C PRO A 39 21.16 11.15 21.53
N SER A 40 20.15 10.27 21.53
CA SER A 40 20.31 8.87 21.95
C SER A 40 21.11 8.02 20.95
N GLY A 41 21.33 8.51 19.72
CA GLY A 41 22.01 7.78 18.64
C GLY A 41 21.07 7.02 17.71
N VAL A 42 19.76 6.97 17.98
CA VAL A 42 18.77 6.44 17.03
C VAL A 42 18.42 7.52 16.01
N CYS A 43 18.63 7.22 14.74
CA CYS A 43 18.40 8.12 13.62
C CYS A 43 17.37 7.51 12.67
N GLN A 44 16.64 8.37 11.97
CA GLN A 44 15.81 8.02 10.82
C GLN A 44 16.26 8.85 9.62
N THR A 45 15.99 8.34 8.43
CA THR A 45 16.21 9.06 7.17
C THR A 45 15.15 10.12 6.95
N GLY A 46 15.44 11.07 6.06
CA GLY A 46 14.51 12.14 5.74
C GLY A 46 15.10 13.17 4.77
N PRO A 47 14.26 14.10 4.29
CA PRO A 47 14.62 15.02 3.21
C PRO A 47 15.74 16.00 3.57
N ALA A 48 16.05 16.19 4.86
CA ALA A 48 17.18 17.02 5.28
C ALA A 48 18.53 16.27 5.21
N ARG A 49 18.53 14.96 4.89
CA ARG A 49 19.71 14.11 4.72
C ARG A 49 20.67 14.15 5.91
N LYS A 50 20.17 14.40 7.13
CA LYS A 50 21.03 14.59 8.32
C LYS A 50 21.79 13.32 8.68
N LEU A 51 21.19 12.14 8.48
CA LEU A 51 21.88 10.87 8.66
C LEU A 51 23.04 10.71 7.68
N ALA A 52 22.84 10.97 6.39
CA ALA A 52 23.90 10.92 5.38
C ALA A 52 25.04 11.88 5.76
N GLY A 53 24.72 13.12 6.12
CA GLY A 53 25.71 14.09 6.59
C GLY A 53 26.52 13.61 7.80
N LYS A 54 25.89 12.94 8.77
CA LYS A 54 26.60 12.36 9.93
C LYS A 54 27.55 11.22 9.56
N ILE A 55 27.20 10.42 8.55
CA ILE A 55 28.07 9.37 8.02
C ILE A 55 29.23 9.99 7.24
N CYS A 56 28.97 11.01 6.40
CA CYS A 56 30.00 11.77 5.69
C CYS A 56 31.00 12.45 6.65
N GLU A 57 30.51 13.09 7.71
CA GLU A 57 31.35 13.67 8.78
C GLU A 57 32.27 12.61 9.40
N ALA A 58 31.73 11.44 9.74
CA ALA A 58 32.49 10.33 10.30
C ALA A 58 33.59 9.86 9.34
N ILE A 59 33.26 9.57 8.07
CA ILE A 59 34.22 9.15 7.04
C ILE A 59 35.30 10.22 6.81
N SER A 60 34.91 11.49 6.80
CA SER A 60 35.84 12.62 6.61
C SER A 60 36.82 12.75 7.77
N SER A 61 36.43 12.35 8.98
CA SER A 61 37.29 12.36 10.17
C SER A 61 38.25 11.17 10.27
N ALA A 62 38.02 10.11 9.49
CA ALA A 62 38.77 8.85 9.54
C ALA A 62 40.29 9.04 9.40
N LYS A 63 41.04 8.27 10.18
CA LYS A 63 42.51 8.33 10.25
C LYS A 63 43.19 7.08 9.71
N GLU A 64 42.62 5.91 9.94
CA GLU A 64 43.26 4.63 9.65
C GLU A 64 42.42 3.77 8.70
N MET A 65 41.12 3.62 8.99
CA MET A 65 40.28 2.66 8.29
C MET A 65 38.81 3.08 8.23
N VAL A 66 38.17 2.81 7.09
CA VAL A 66 36.71 2.81 6.96
C VAL A 66 36.26 1.45 6.45
N VAL A 67 35.30 0.84 7.14
CA VAL A 67 34.67 -0.42 6.75
C VAL A 67 33.21 -0.15 6.43
N VAL A 68 32.80 -0.50 5.22
CA VAL A 68 31.44 -0.33 4.73
C VAL A 68 30.88 -1.68 4.34
N SER A 69 29.69 -1.99 4.81
CA SER A 69 28.87 -3.09 4.32
C SER A 69 27.55 -2.51 3.83
N SER A 70 27.10 -2.85 2.63
CA SER A 70 25.79 -2.46 2.11
C SER A 70 25.42 -3.37 0.94
N PHE A 71 24.13 -3.71 0.79
CA PHE A 71 23.67 -4.51 -0.36
C PHE A 71 23.80 -3.73 -1.69
N LEU A 72 23.44 -2.45 -1.67
CA LEU A 72 23.65 -1.50 -2.76
C LEU A 72 24.31 -0.23 -2.23
N PHE A 73 25.14 0.40 -3.05
CA PHE A 73 25.78 1.67 -2.74
C PHE A 73 25.74 2.56 -3.97
N ALA A 74 24.95 3.63 -3.91
CA ALA A 74 24.75 4.59 -4.99
C ALA A 74 24.42 5.97 -4.40
N ASP A 75 25.38 6.55 -3.68
CA ASP A 75 25.27 7.90 -3.12
C ASP A 75 26.56 8.68 -3.42
N ALA A 76 26.44 9.75 -4.20
CA ALA A 76 27.59 10.49 -4.73
C ALA A 76 28.36 11.25 -3.64
N GLU A 77 27.69 11.69 -2.58
CA GLU A 77 28.32 12.42 -1.47
C GLU A 77 29.17 11.47 -0.62
N LEU A 78 28.63 10.30 -0.29
CA LEU A 78 29.35 9.25 0.41
C LEU A 78 30.51 8.68 -0.43
N GLU A 79 30.33 8.51 -1.74
CA GLU A 79 31.39 8.15 -2.68
C GLU A 79 32.55 9.14 -2.62
N ALA A 80 32.25 10.44 -2.72
CA ALA A 80 33.27 11.49 -2.65
C ALA A 80 34.00 11.49 -1.29
N CYS A 81 33.29 11.25 -0.19
CA CYS A 81 33.87 11.13 1.14
C CYS A 81 34.85 9.95 1.24
N LEU A 82 34.48 8.78 0.71
CA LEU A 82 35.33 7.59 0.71
C LEU A 82 36.58 7.77 -0.17
N LEU A 83 36.43 8.33 -1.38
CA LEU A 83 37.56 8.65 -2.26
C LEU A 83 38.51 9.66 -1.61
N SER A 84 37.96 10.69 -0.96
CA SER A 84 38.75 11.66 -0.21
C SER A 84 39.51 10.99 0.94
N ALA A 85 38.88 10.07 1.68
CA ALA A 85 39.53 9.31 2.74
C ALA A 85 40.67 8.43 2.19
N ALA A 86 40.43 7.68 1.12
CA ALA A 86 41.44 6.85 0.49
C ALA A 86 42.64 7.66 0.00
N ARG A 87 42.41 8.85 -0.58
CA ARG A 87 43.48 9.77 -1.01
C ARG A 87 44.32 10.31 0.15
N ARG A 88 43.78 10.36 1.37
CA ARG A 88 44.52 10.70 2.59
C ARG A 88 45.33 9.52 3.14
N GLY A 89 45.24 8.34 2.54
CA GLY A 89 45.90 7.11 3.00
C GLY A 89 45.06 6.25 3.96
N VAL A 90 43.77 6.57 4.13
CA VAL A 90 42.85 5.76 4.95
C VAL A 90 42.50 4.47 4.20
N SER A 91 42.58 3.32 4.88
CA SER A 91 42.26 2.03 4.27
C SER A 91 40.76 1.84 4.15
N ILE A 92 40.25 1.62 2.94
CA ILE A 92 38.82 1.44 2.70
C ILE A 92 38.52 -0.04 2.42
N TYR A 93 37.58 -0.61 3.18
CA TYR A 93 37.06 -1.96 2.98
C TYR A 93 35.57 -1.87 2.65
N LEU A 94 35.15 -2.45 1.54
CA LEU A 94 33.77 -2.44 1.08
C LEU A 94 33.28 -3.87 0.85
N MET A 95 32.17 -4.21 1.52
CA MET A 95 31.47 -5.48 1.35
C MET A 95 30.09 -5.24 0.74
N THR A 96 29.83 -5.87 -0.40
CA THR A 96 28.58 -5.70 -1.15
C THR A 96 27.96 -7.03 -1.57
N ALA A 97 26.69 -7.04 -1.93
CA ALA A 97 26.07 -8.23 -2.51
C ALA A 97 26.74 -8.61 -3.84
N SER A 98 26.74 -9.91 -4.18
CA SER A 98 27.34 -10.35 -5.44
C SER A 98 26.56 -9.84 -6.66
N GLU A 99 27.29 -9.49 -7.70
CA GLU A 99 26.84 -9.10 -9.02
C GLU A 99 25.78 -10.05 -9.61
N HIS A 100 25.96 -11.37 -9.45
CA HIS A 100 25.00 -12.37 -9.93
C HIS A 100 23.63 -12.35 -9.23
N ARG A 101 23.55 -11.80 -8.01
CA ARG A 101 22.26 -11.61 -7.31
C ARG A 101 21.59 -10.32 -7.79
N LEU A 102 22.37 -9.29 -8.10
CA LEU A 102 21.90 -8.06 -8.76
C LEU A 102 21.37 -8.33 -10.17
N ASP A 103 21.87 -9.36 -10.87
CA ASP A 103 21.34 -9.83 -12.17
C ASP A 103 19.97 -10.49 -12.08
N ARG A 104 19.63 -11.07 -10.92
CA ARG A 104 18.38 -11.81 -10.70
C ARG A 104 17.31 -10.99 -9.99
N GLU A 105 17.67 -9.82 -9.44
CA GLU A 105 16.76 -8.88 -8.79
C GLU A 105 16.45 -7.68 -9.72
N PRO A 106 15.50 -7.85 -10.64
CA PRO A 106 14.50 -6.81 -10.86
C PRO A 106 13.13 -7.42 -10.57
N ARG A 107 12.64 -7.27 -9.34
CA ARG A 107 11.27 -7.64 -8.96
C ARG A 107 10.63 -6.49 -8.20
N GLU A 108 10.33 -5.42 -8.94
CA GLU A 108 9.24 -4.45 -8.78
C GLU A 108 9.63 -3.20 -9.60
N ASP A 109 8.92 -3.01 -10.72
CA ASP A 109 8.86 -1.92 -11.70
C ASP A 109 9.81 -0.71 -11.65
N SER A 110 10.16 -0.24 -12.86
CA SER A 110 10.69 1.08 -13.27
C SER A 110 12.20 1.22 -13.47
N GLU A 111 12.56 2.04 -14.45
CA GLU A 111 13.91 2.53 -14.81
C GLU A 111 14.78 2.92 -13.60
N PHE A 112 14.16 3.22 -12.47
CA PHE A 112 14.79 3.52 -11.19
C PHE A 112 15.71 2.39 -10.68
N GLY A 113 15.28 1.13 -10.76
CA GLY A 113 16.11 0.00 -10.33
C GLY A 113 17.35 -0.19 -11.20
N GLN A 114 17.21 0.04 -12.51
CA GLN A 114 18.32 -0.02 -13.47
C GLN A 114 19.30 1.14 -13.27
N LYS A 115 18.80 2.36 -13.05
CA LYS A 115 19.64 3.52 -12.74
C LYS A 115 20.42 3.32 -11.44
N CYS A 116 19.76 2.90 -10.37
CA CYS A 116 20.42 2.63 -9.08
C CYS A 116 21.52 1.57 -9.22
N ARG A 117 21.31 0.55 -10.07
CA ARG A 117 22.33 -0.45 -10.38
C ARG A 117 23.50 0.15 -11.16
N ALA A 118 23.23 0.92 -12.22
CA ALA A 118 24.28 1.57 -13.00
C ALA A 118 25.12 2.52 -12.12
N ASP A 119 24.47 3.27 -11.23
CA ASP A 119 25.14 4.13 -10.26
C ASP A 119 25.99 3.33 -9.26
N HIS A 120 25.51 2.15 -8.85
CA HIS A 120 26.28 1.24 -8.01
C HIS A 120 27.54 0.71 -8.71
N GLU A 121 27.41 0.21 -9.94
CA GLU A 121 28.54 -0.27 -10.74
C GLU A 121 29.55 0.85 -11.01
N ARG A 122 29.07 2.07 -11.32
CA ARG A 122 29.91 3.27 -11.48
C ARG A 122 30.71 3.56 -10.21
N LEU A 123 30.06 3.52 -9.05
CA LEU A 123 30.69 3.78 -7.76
C LEU A 123 31.77 2.74 -7.46
N LEU A 124 31.47 1.44 -7.63
CA LEU A 124 32.46 0.37 -7.44
C LEU A 124 33.68 0.56 -8.34
N ASN A 125 33.47 0.93 -9.60
CA ASN A 125 34.55 1.22 -10.55
C ASN A 125 35.40 2.41 -10.12
N SER A 126 34.79 3.44 -9.54
CA SER A 126 35.52 4.62 -9.03
C SER A 126 36.41 4.30 -7.84
N LEU A 127 35.97 3.38 -6.96
CA LEU A 127 36.70 2.96 -5.76
C LEU A 127 37.72 1.84 -6.04
N ALA A 128 37.65 1.20 -7.20
CA ALA A 128 38.60 0.16 -7.57
C ALA A 128 40.04 0.71 -7.58
N GLY A 129 40.93 0.02 -6.87
CA GLY A 129 42.31 0.45 -6.64
C GLY A 129 42.51 1.40 -5.46
N TRP A 130 41.42 1.96 -4.90
CA TRP A 130 41.42 2.77 -3.68
C TRP A 130 40.85 2.03 -2.46
N ALA A 131 40.03 0.99 -2.69
CA ALA A 131 39.39 0.18 -1.68
C ALA A 131 39.59 -1.31 -1.93
N LEU A 132 39.61 -2.12 -0.87
CA LEU A 132 39.41 -3.56 -0.96
C LEU A 132 37.91 -3.83 -1.03
N ILE A 133 37.45 -4.26 -2.21
CA ILE A 133 36.04 -4.51 -2.47
C ILE A 133 35.82 -6.02 -2.58
N ARG A 134 34.93 -6.56 -1.75
CA ARG A 134 34.53 -7.97 -1.77
C ARG A 134 33.03 -8.13 -1.86
N SER A 135 32.60 -9.21 -2.50
CA SER A 135 31.19 -9.53 -2.63
C SER A 135 30.87 -10.97 -2.26
N CYS A 136 29.60 -11.16 -1.88
CA CYS A 136 28.98 -12.47 -1.68
C CYS A 136 27.47 -12.33 -1.86
N ALA A 137 26.81 -13.35 -2.43
CA ALA A 137 25.35 -13.36 -2.60
C ALA A 137 24.60 -13.18 -1.28
N GLY A 138 25.22 -13.57 -0.16
CA GLY A 138 24.64 -13.49 1.18
C GLY A 138 24.76 -12.15 1.89
N PHE A 139 25.57 -11.21 1.39
CA PHE A 139 25.78 -9.92 2.07
C PHE A 139 24.57 -9.01 1.90
N HIS A 140 23.82 -8.85 2.99
CA HIS A 140 22.68 -7.95 3.05
C HIS A 140 22.72 -6.98 4.25
N ALA A 141 23.63 -7.22 5.19
CA ALA A 141 23.99 -6.28 6.24
C ALA A 141 24.32 -4.87 5.71
N LYS A 142 23.94 -3.85 6.49
CA LYS A 142 24.32 -2.45 6.21
C LYS A 142 24.97 -1.82 7.43
N ALA A 143 26.22 -1.42 7.29
CA ALA A 143 27.00 -0.82 8.37
C ALA A 143 28.10 0.10 7.82
N VAL A 144 28.46 1.11 8.59
CA VAL A 144 29.64 1.95 8.35
C VAL A 144 30.42 2.05 9.65
N LEU A 145 31.68 1.63 9.65
CA LEU A 145 32.58 1.71 10.78
C LEU A 145 33.79 2.56 10.42
N VAL A 146 34.16 3.48 11.30
CA VAL A 146 35.34 4.35 11.15
C VAL A 146 36.31 4.06 12.27
N ASP A 147 37.56 3.84 11.91
CA ASP A 147 38.68 3.53 12.81
C ASP A 147 38.30 2.49 13.90
N PRO A 148 37.72 1.32 13.53
CA PRO A 148 37.13 0.40 14.50
C PRO A 148 38.14 -0.26 15.46
N LYS A 149 39.43 -0.19 15.13
CA LYS A 149 40.53 -0.63 16.01
C LYS A 149 40.86 0.37 17.12
N ASN A 150 40.52 1.64 16.91
CA ASN A 150 40.74 2.77 17.81
C ASN A 150 39.40 3.51 17.95
N PRO A 151 38.44 2.92 18.70
CA PRO A 151 37.03 2.81 18.35
C PRO A 151 36.38 4.15 18.00
N GLY A 152 36.48 4.48 16.71
CA GLY A 152 35.82 5.62 16.11
C GLY A 152 34.31 5.41 15.98
N PRO A 153 33.61 6.35 15.33
CA PRO A 153 32.17 6.24 15.16
C PRO A 153 31.77 5.05 14.27
N GLY A 154 30.69 4.38 14.64
CA GLY A 154 30.08 3.32 13.84
C GLY A 154 28.57 3.48 13.70
N PHE A 155 28.00 2.86 12.66
CA PHE A 155 26.56 2.88 12.36
C PHE A 155 26.10 1.51 11.88
N VAL A 156 24.96 1.03 12.40
CA VAL A 156 24.17 -0.07 11.82
C VAL A 156 22.93 0.54 11.18
N LEU A 157 22.60 0.11 9.96
CA LEU A 157 21.51 0.69 9.18
C LEU A 157 20.52 -0.38 8.71
N THR A 158 19.26 0.02 8.55
CA THR A 158 18.28 -0.72 7.75
C THR A 158 18.36 -0.32 6.27
N ALA A 159 18.89 0.88 6.00
CA ALA A 159 19.08 1.48 4.68
C ALA A 159 20.28 0.92 3.92
N ASN A 160 20.09 0.72 2.62
CA ASN A 160 21.22 0.75 1.69
C ASN A 160 21.84 2.15 1.64
N LEU A 161 23.11 2.26 1.28
CA LEU A 161 23.78 3.55 1.09
C LEU A 161 23.49 4.13 -0.31
N THR A 162 22.21 4.39 -0.57
CA THR A 162 21.75 5.04 -1.81
C THR A 162 21.07 6.36 -1.49
N ALA A 163 21.08 7.30 -2.44
CA ALA A 163 20.50 8.62 -2.23
C ALA A 163 19.03 8.56 -1.76
N GLU A 164 18.18 7.77 -2.43
CA GLU A 164 16.76 7.63 -2.06
C GLU A 164 16.55 6.95 -0.71
N ALA A 165 17.37 5.94 -0.38
CA ALA A 165 17.24 5.25 0.91
C ALA A 165 17.59 6.19 2.06
N LEU A 166 18.56 7.08 1.88
CA LEU A 166 19.01 8.03 2.90
C LEU A 166 18.16 9.31 2.99
N GLU A 167 17.26 9.54 2.04
CA GLU A 167 16.49 10.78 1.91
C GLU A 167 14.97 10.59 1.96
N ARG A 168 14.44 9.64 1.18
CA ARG A 168 13.00 9.49 0.95
C ARG A 168 12.36 8.37 1.76
N ASN A 169 13.01 7.21 1.83
CA ASN A 169 12.42 6.02 2.42
C ASN A 169 12.32 6.15 3.95
N GLU A 170 11.35 5.50 4.59
CA GLU A 170 11.34 5.29 6.03
C GLU A 170 12.36 4.21 6.40
N GLU A 171 13.55 4.64 6.81
CA GLU A 171 14.69 3.81 7.23
C GLU A 171 15.24 4.28 8.58
N LEU A 172 16.00 3.41 9.25
CA LEU A 172 16.63 3.66 10.54
C LEU A 172 18.15 3.46 10.46
N ALA A 173 18.85 4.17 11.33
CA ALA A 173 20.21 3.87 11.69
C ALA A 173 20.44 4.03 13.19
N VAL A 174 21.38 3.26 13.72
CA VAL A 174 21.81 3.39 15.11
C VAL A 174 23.30 3.71 15.12
N LYS A 175 23.63 4.87 15.69
CA LYS A 175 25.01 5.20 16.04
C LYS A 175 25.49 4.27 17.15
N LEU A 176 26.56 3.56 16.87
CA LEU A 176 27.17 2.59 17.77
C LEU A 176 27.96 3.29 18.87
N GLN A 177 27.95 2.68 20.05
CA GLN A 177 28.91 2.97 21.09
C GLN A 177 30.30 2.42 20.71
N PRO A 178 31.38 2.92 21.31
CA PRO A 178 32.74 2.45 21.00
C PRO A 178 32.90 0.92 21.11
N ALA A 179 32.39 0.30 22.19
CA ALA A 179 32.45 -1.15 22.37
C ALA A 179 31.64 -1.90 21.30
N GLU A 180 30.48 -1.37 20.91
CA GLU A 180 29.64 -1.95 19.86
C GLU A 180 30.31 -1.88 18.49
N THR A 181 31.05 -0.80 18.22
CA THR A 181 31.86 -0.64 17.00
C THR A 181 32.95 -1.71 16.91
N SER A 182 33.68 -1.95 17.99
CA SER A 182 34.71 -2.99 18.02
C SER A 182 34.12 -4.40 17.91
N MET A 183 33.00 -4.69 18.59
CA MET A 183 32.30 -5.97 18.46
C MET A 183 31.82 -6.22 17.03
N LEU A 184 31.18 -5.22 16.41
CA LEU A 184 30.68 -5.33 15.04
C LEU A 184 31.82 -5.49 14.04
N PHE A 185 32.95 -4.84 14.27
CA PHE A 185 34.13 -4.97 13.43
C PHE A 185 34.63 -6.41 13.36
N GLU A 186 34.67 -7.16 14.47
CA GLU A 186 35.09 -8.57 14.43
C GLU A 186 34.12 -9.44 13.62
N VAL A 187 32.82 -9.15 13.68
CA VAL A 187 31.80 -9.85 12.87
C VAL A 187 31.99 -9.57 11.38
N ILE A 188 32.12 -8.29 11.01
CA ILE A 188 32.31 -7.88 9.61
C ILE A 188 33.67 -8.36 9.07
N ARG A 189 34.72 -8.30 9.88
CA ARG A 189 36.04 -8.84 9.55
C ARG A 189 35.94 -10.33 9.23
N TRP A 190 35.32 -11.12 10.11
CA TRP A 190 35.13 -12.54 9.83
C TRP A 190 34.38 -12.76 8.52
N ALA A 191 33.25 -12.08 8.29
CA ALA A 191 32.48 -12.23 7.06
C ALA A 191 33.28 -11.81 5.80
N CYS A 192 34.09 -10.75 5.89
CA CYS A 192 34.93 -10.28 4.80
C CYS A 192 35.95 -11.34 4.33
N TRP A 193 36.48 -12.13 5.25
CA TRP A 193 37.54 -13.10 4.98
C TRP A 193 37.06 -14.54 4.85
N GLU A 194 35.91 -14.88 5.45
CA GLU A 194 35.39 -16.25 5.53
C GLU A 194 34.10 -16.47 4.73
N MET A 195 33.37 -15.41 4.35
CA MET A 195 32.13 -15.54 3.56
C MET A 195 32.21 -14.94 2.16
N ALA A 196 33.10 -13.96 1.93
CA ALA A 196 33.30 -13.41 0.60
C ALA A 196 33.70 -14.50 -0.40
N ASN A 197 33.17 -14.44 -1.61
CA ASN A 197 33.52 -15.38 -2.68
C ASN A 197 34.03 -14.69 -3.94
N HIS A 198 33.87 -13.37 -4.06
CA HIS A 198 34.54 -12.59 -5.09
C HIS A 198 35.24 -11.35 -4.53
N GLU A 199 36.26 -10.90 -5.24
CA GLU A 199 37.02 -9.69 -4.95
C GLU A 199 37.21 -8.88 -6.23
N MET A 200 37.10 -7.56 -6.13
CA MET A 200 37.29 -6.65 -7.26
C MET A 200 38.69 -6.05 -7.23
N GLY A 201 39.57 -6.57 -8.07
CA GLY A 201 40.96 -6.09 -8.18
C GLY A 201 41.16 -4.99 -9.23
N LYS A 202 40.22 -4.82 -10.18
CA LYS A 202 40.27 -3.82 -11.26
C LYS A 202 38.86 -3.30 -11.54
N PRO A 203 38.71 -2.08 -12.10
CA PRO A 203 37.42 -1.58 -12.58
C PRO A 203 36.71 -2.62 -13.47
N GLY A 204 35.44 -2.89 -13.16
CA GLY A 204 34.55 -3.79 -13.88
C GLY A 204 34.83 -5.29 -13.74
N SER A 205 35.81 -5.72 -12.92
CA SER A 205 36.23 -7.13 -12.88
C SER A 205 36.28 -7.68 -11.45
N PHE A 206 35.30 -8.52 -11.13
CA PHE A 206 35.32 -9.42 -9.99
C PHE A 206 36.02 -10.73 -10.35
N ARG A 207 36.75 -11.30 -9.39
CA ARG A 207 37.43 -12.59 -9.51
C ARG A 207 37.10 -13.46 -8.31
N ASP A 208 37.15 -14.77 -8.51
CA ASP A 208 36.99 -15.74 -7.43
C ASP A 208 37.96 -15.48 -6.29
N PHE A 209 37.40 -15.38 -5.09
CA PHE A 209 38.11 -15.29 -3.82
C PHE A 209 37.78 -16.53 -3.00
N LYS A 210 38.81 -17.21 -2.50
CA LYS A 210 38.64 -18.36 -1.62
C LYS A 210 38.70 -17.89 -0.17
N PRO A 211 37.69 -18.23 0.67
CA PRO A 211 37.74 -18.01 2.11
C PRO A 211 39.06 -18.49 2.72
N LEU A 212 39.58 -17.72 3.68
CA LEU A 212 40.86 -18.05 4.32
C LEU A 212 40.78 -19.36 5.12
N SER A 213 39.61 -19.70 5.67
CA SER A 213 39.40 -20.84 6.55
C SER A 213 40.30 -20.81 7.79
N MET A 214 40.66 -19.61 8.27
CA MET A 214 41.60 -19.40 9.38
C MET A 214 41.03 -18.57 10.51
N LEU A 215 40.03 -17.73 10.26
CA LEU A 215 39.44 -16.90 11.29
C LEU A 215 38.38 -17.69 12.09
N PRO A 216 38.45 -17.67 13.43
CA PRO A 216 37.41 -18.27 14.24
C PRO A 216 36.09 -17.52 14.00
N LYS A 217 35.00 -18.27 13.99
CA LYS A 217 33.67 -17.69 13.90
C LYS A 217 33.43 -16.77 15.10
N PRO A 218 32.93 -15.54 14.90
CA PRO A 218 32.77 -14.57 15.98
C PRO A 218 31.70 -15.06 16.96
N HIS A 219 31.95 -14.84 18.25
CA HIS A 219 30.95 -15.02 19.29
C HIS A 219 30.02 -13.81 19.29
N ILE A 220 28.77 -14.00 18.87
CA ILE A 220 27.76 -12.95 18.84
C ILE A 220 27.16 -12.82 20.24
N ALA A 221 27.53 -11.77 20.96
CA ALA A 221 27.09 -11.52 22.33
C ALA A 221 26.78 -10.03 22.56
N GLY A 222 26.06 -9.76 23.66
CA GLY A 222 25.67 -8.40 24.04
C GLY A 222 24.62 -7.81 23.10
N SER A 223 24.78 -6.52 22.77
CA SER A 223 23.82 -5.78 21.96
C SER A 223 23.92 -6.08 20.46
N ILE A 224 25.07 -6.54 19.95
CA ILE A 224 25.21 -6.91 18.54
C ILE A 224 24.53 -8.25 18.28
N LYS A 225 23.70 -8.28 17.24
CA LYS A 225 23.01 -9.47 16.73
C LYS A 225 23.40 -9.68 15.28
N ALA A 226 23.36 -10.93 14.84
CA ALA A 226 23.64 -11.30 13.47
C ALA A 226 22.94 -12.60 13.06
N ILE A 227 22.67 -12.70 11.76
CA ILE A 227 22.44 -13.97 11.06
C ILE A 227 23.71 -14.26 10.28
N ILE A 228 24.35 -15.37 10.62
CA ILE A 228 25.56 -15.88 9.95
C ILE A 228 25.40 -17.40 9.77
N PRO A 229 26.14 -18.05 8.85
CA PRO A 229 26.05 -19.49 8.64
C PRO A 229 26.06 -20.30 9.95
N GLY A 230 24.94 -20.95 10.28
CA GLY A 230 24.76 -21.75 11.49
C GLY A 230 24.54 -20.97 12.79
N ALA A 231 24.21 -19.69 12.76
CA ALA A 231 23.75 -18.93 13.93
C ALA A 231 22.76 -17.83 13.55
N ASP A 232 21.65 -17.74 14.30
CA ASP A 232 20.60 -16.75 14.10
C ASP A 232 20.20 -16.11 15.44
N SER A 233 20.95 -15.10 15.83
CA SER A 233 20.68 -14.34 17.06
C SER A 233 19.65 -13.23 16.85
N ILE A 234 19.37 -12.84 15.60
CA ILE A 234 18.37 -11.81 15.28
C ILE A 234 16.97 -12.37 15.51
N THR A 235 16.66 -13.54 14.96
CA THR A 235 15.36 -14.20 15.16
C THR A 235 15.15 -14.53 16.63
N SER A 236 16.19 -15.01 17.32
CA SER A 236 16.12 -15.31 18.76
C SER A 236 15.79 -14.06 19.59
N GLU A 237 16.47 -12.94 19.34
CA GLU A 237 16.20 -11.66 20.01
C GLU A 237 14.80 -11.12 19.68
N ALA A 238 14.37 -11.22 18.41
CA ALA A 238 13.05 -10.78 17.99
C ALA A 238 11.93 -11.52 18.72
N LEU A 239 12.05 -12.85 18.86
CA LEU A 239 11.10 -13.68 19.61
C LEU A 239 11.09 -13.32 21.09
N GLU A 240 12.27 -13.12 21.69
CA GLU A 240 12.39 -12.68 23.08
C GLU A 240 11.68 -11.33 23.32
N LEU A 241 11.94 -10.33 22.47
CA LEU A 241 11.28 -9.02 22.54
C LEU A 241 9.74 -9.12 22.49
N ILE A 242 9.21 -9.96 21.61
CA ILE A 242 7.77 -10.15 21.46
C ILE A 242 7.18 -10.85 22.69
N SER A 243 7.87 -11.86 23.22
CA SER A 243 7.43 -12.58 24.42
C SER A 243 7.41 -11.70 25.67
N GLN A 244 8.33 -10.73 25.77
CA GLN A 244 8.45 -9.81 26.91
C GLN A 244 7.48 -8.61 26.82
N ALA A 245 6.80 -8.41 25.69
CA ALA A 245 5.83 -7.34 25.52
C ALA A 245 4.60 -7.57 26.40
N ASN A 246 4.20 -6.56 27.17
CA ASN A 246 3.09 -6.64 28.11
C ASN A 246 1.80 -6.03 27.52
N GLN A 247 1.91 -4.82 26.97
CA GLN A 247 0.78 -4.06 26.45
C GLN A 247 0.88 -3.83 24.94
N GLU A 248 2.08 -3.54 24.43
CA GLU A 248 2.27 -3.12 23.04
C GLU A 248 3.58 -3.65 22.45
N VAL A 249 3.50 -4.05 21.18
CA VAL A 249 4.67 -4.25 20.33
C VAL A 249 4.44 -3.56 18.99
N VAL A 250 5.47 -2.85 18.52
CA VAL A 250 5.46 -2.20 17.20
C VAL A 250 6.58 -2.81 16.35
N VAL A 251 6.21 -3.30 15.17
CA VAL A 251 7.14 -3.99 14.26
C VAL A 251 7.07 -3.36 12.88
N SER A 252 8.23 -3.01 12.32
CA SER A 252 8.36 -2.62 10.92
C SER A 252 9.17 -3.66 10.16
N SER A 253 8.80 -3.92 8.91
CA SER A 253 9.61 -4.72 7.97
C SER A 253 9.17 -4.43 6.53
N PHE A 254 10.11 -4.60 5.59
CA PHE A 254 9.82 -4.57 4.16
C PHE A 254 9.22 -5.89 3.67
N GLY A 255 9.80 -7.02 4.10
CA GLY A 255 9.37 -8.38 3.74
C GLY A 255 8.60 -9.05 4.87
N TRP A 256 7.54 -9.78 4.52
CA TRP A 256 6.64 -10.47 5.45
C TRP A 256 6.23 -11.83 4.89
N SER A 257 6.35 -12.87 5.71
CA SER A 257 5.90 -14.23 5.36
C SER A 257 5.18 -14.89 6.53
N GLY A 258 4.03 -15.51 6.25
CA GLY A 258 3.19 -16.14 7.28
C GLY A 258 3.85 -17.31 8.01
N GLY A 259 4.82 -17.99 7.38
CA GLY A 259 5.56 -19.09 8.01
C GLY A 259 6.87 -18.66 8.69
N HIS A 260 7.10 -17.36 8.86
CA HIS A 260 8.27 -16.88 9.59
C HIS A 260 7.99 -16.92 11.10
N PRO A 261 8.87 -17.47 11.96
CA PRO A 261 8.61 -17.65 13.39
C PRO A 261 8.19 -16.36 14.12
N VAL A 262 8.81 -15.23 13.77
CA VAL A 262 8.45 -13.91 14.32
C VAL A 262 7.01 -13.51 13.94
N VAL A 263 6.56 -13.80 12.71
CA VAL A 263 5.18 -13.48 12.27
C VAL A 263 4.17 -14.39 12.98
N GLU A 264 4.50 -15.67 13.15
CA GLU A 264 3.67 -16.62 13.90
C GLU A 264 3.50 -16.20 15.36
N GLU A 265 4.58 -15.78 16.02
CA GLU A 265 4.52 -15.31 17.41
C GLU A 265 3.74 -13.97 17.52
N LEU A 266 3.90 -13.04 16.57
CA LEU A 266 3.08 -11.82 16.53
C LEU A 266 1.60 -12.14 16.39
N CYS A 267 1.23 -13.06 15.50
CA CYS A 267 -0.14 -13.53 15.34
C CYS A 267 -0.69 -14.14 16.63
N LYS A 268 0.11 -14.98 17.31
CA LYS A 268 -0.26 -15.57 18.59
C LYS A 268 -0.50 -14.50 19.66
N ARG A 269 0.44 -13.58 19.86
CA ARG A 269 0.32 -12.51 20.87
C ARG A 269 -0.84 -11.56 20.58
N ALA A 270 -1.13 -11.27 19.31
CA ALA A 270 -2.29 -10.49 18.92
C ALA A 270 -3.61 -11.17 19.33
N ARG A 271 -3.74 -12.49 19.13
CA ARG A 271 -4.93 -13.26 19.56
C ARG A 271 -5.07 -13.32 21.08
N GLU A 272 -3.94 -13.27 21.81
CA GLU A 272 -3.90 -13.17 23.27
C GLU A 272 -4.23 -11.77 23.79
N GLY A 273 -4.51 -10.81 22.90
CA GLY A 273 -4.95 -9.45 23.26
C GLY A 273 -3.82 -8.41 23.36
N LEU A 274 -2.58 -8.75 22.99
CA LEU A 274 -1.50 -7.76 22.91
C LEU A 274 -1.81 -6.74 21.79
N ASN A 275 -1.57 -5.45 22.04
CA ASN A 275 -1.67 -4.42 21.00
C ASN A 275 -0.48 -4.54 20.03
N VAL A 276 -0.63 -5.36 19.00
CA VAL A 276 0.36 -5.54 17.94
C VAL A 276 0.14 -4.51 16.84
N THR A 277 1.14 -3.66 16.60
CA THR A 277 1.14 -2.70 15.48
C THR A 277 2.20 -3.07 14.45
N ILE A 278 1.80 -3.14 13.19
CA ILE A 278 2.61 -3.53 12.05
C ILE A 278 2.76 -2.34 11.10
N LEU A 279 3.99 -2.01 10.74
CA LEU A 279 4.34 -1.00 9.75
C LEU A 279 4.92 -1.70 8.53
N ALA A 280 4.23 -1.62 7.38
CA ALA A 280 4.57 -2.40 6.21
C ALA A 280 4.62 -1.55 4.95
N ARG A 281 5.46 -1.96 4.00
CA ARG A 281 5.39 -1.45 2.63
C ARG A 281 4.15 -2.02 1.94
N VAL A 282 3.43 -1.17 1.21
CA VAL A 282 2.32 -1.59 0.36
C VAL A 282 2.87 -2.34 -0.85
N ARG A 283 2.80 -3.68 -0.82
CA ARG A 283 3.26 -4.53 -1.93
C ARG A 283 2.52 -5.88 -1.97
N PRO A 284 2.27 -6.47 -3.15
CA PRO A 284 1.54 -7.73 -3.28
C PRO A 284 2.16 -8.89 -2.49
N ALA A 285 3.50 -9.00 -2.50
CA ALA A 285 4.21 -10.11 -1.86
C ALA A 285 3.98 -10.22 -0.34
N ALA A 286 3.71 -9.10 0.34
CA ALA A 286 3.48 -9.07 1.78
C ALA A 286 2.01 -9.36 2.16
N MET A 287 1.07 -9.20 1.24
CA MET A 287 -0.37 -9.23 1.54
C MET A 287 -0.85 -10.50 2.25
N PRO A 288 -0.43 -11.73 1.88
CA PRO A 288 -0.88 -12.92 2.58
C PRO A 288 -0.55 -12.89 4.08
N ALA A 289 0.67 -12.48 4.45
CA ALA A 289 1.10 -12.39 5.85
C ALA A 289 0.41 -11.23 6.59
N LEU A 290 0.25 -10.08 5.94
CA LEU A 290 -0.38 -8.90 6.54
C LEU A 290 -1.88 -9.12 6.80
N LEU A 291 -2.58 -9.82 5.90
CA LEU A 291 -3.98 -10.19 6.11
C LEU A 291 -4.13 -11.18 7.27
N GLU A 292 -3.19 -12.12 7.42
CA GLU A 292 -3.18 -13.03 8.56
C GLU A 292 -2.96 -12.28 9.88
N LEU A 293 -1.99 -11.36 9.93
CA LEU A 293 -1.76 -10.50 11.09
C LEU A 293 -3.01 -9.68 11.44
N ARG A 294 -3.70 -9.09 10.44
CA ARG A 294 -4.99 -8.40 10.66
C ARG A 294 -6.07 -9.31 11.22
N ARG A 295 -6.21 -10.52 10.66
CA ARG A 295 -7.17 -11.52 11.13
C ARG A 295 -6.91 -11.94 12.58
N CYS A 296 -5.65 -11.92 13.00
CA CYS A 296 -5.24 -12.21 14.38
C CYS A 296 -5.43 -11.04 15.35
N GLY A 297 -5.86 -9.87 14.87
CA GLY A 297 -6.14 -8.68 15.71
C GLY A 297 -5.05 -7.60 15.69
N ALA A 298 -3.97 -7.78 14.93
CA ALA A 298 -2.96 -6.73 14.79
C ALA A 298 -3.53 -5.51 14.04
N LYS A 299 -2.97 -4.31 14.26
CA LYS A 299 -3.17 -3.12 13.42
C LYS A 299 -2.09 -3.09 12.35
N VAL A 300 -2.44 -2.86 11.10
CA VAL A 300 -1.46 -2.84 9.99
C VAL A 300 -1.56 -1.53 9.23
N PHE A 301 -0.46 -0.78 9.22
CA PHE A 301 -0.33 0.51 8.57
C PHE A 301 0.60 0.43 7.36
N GLY A 302 0.17 1.07 6.28
CA GLY A 302 0.80 0.96 4.96
C GLY A 302 1.59 2.21 4.60
N PHE A 303 2.78 1.99 4.05
CA PHE A 303 3.67 3.04 3.56
C PHE A 303 4.09 2.74 2.12
N PRO A 304 4.25 3.76 1.27
CA PRO A 304 4.75 3.56 -0.09
C PRO A 304 6.22 3.13 -0.10
N TRP A 305 7.03 3.64 0.82
CA TRP A 305 8.50 3.55 0.77
C TRP A 305 9.15 2.92 2.01
N LEU A 306 8.36 2.38 2.94
CA LEU A 306 8.91 1.82 4.17
C LEU A 306 9.86 0.68 3.86
N HIS A 307 11.05 0.76 4.45
CA HIS A 307 12.06 -0.27 4.31
C HIS A 307 12.80 -0.57 5.63
N ALA A 308 12.58 0.22 6.69
CA ALA A 308 13.07 -0.07 8.02
C ALA A 308 12.62 -1.45 8.54
N LYS A 309 13.55 -2.20 9.15
CA LYS A 309 13.23 -3.40 9.93
C LYS A 309 13.59 -3.20 11.38
N ALA A 310 12.56 -3.13 12.23
CA ALA A 310 12.72 -2.87 13.64
C ALA A 310 11.58 -3.45 14.47
N ILE A 311 11.88 -3.77 15.72
CA ILE A 311 10.92 -4.21 16.73
C ILE A 311 11.11 -3.35 17.97
N TRP A 312 10.03 -2.90 18.57
CA TRP A 312 10.03 -2.23 19.87
C TRP A 312 8.89 -2.77 20.72
N ASN A 313 9.14 -2.92 22.03
CA ASN A 313 8.11 -3.29 22.99
C ASN A 313 7.99 -2.29 24.13
N ASP A 314 6.85 -2.34 24.82
CA ASP A 314 6.54 -1.49 25.97
C ASP A 314 7.38 -1.78 27.23
N ALA A 315 8.11 -2.91 27.26
CA ALA A 315 9.11 -3.20 28.30
C ALA A 315 10.41 -2.37 28.16
N GLY A 316 10.48 -1.48 27.17
CA GLY A 316 11.64 -0.58 26.98
C GLY A 316 12.82 -1.26 26.31
N LYS A 317 12.56 -2.28 25.49
CA LYS A 317 13.55 -2.99 24.66
C LYS A 317 13.23 -2.78 23.18
N GLY A 318 14.24 -2.95 22.32
CA GLY A 318 14.03 -2.92 20.88
C GLY A 318 15.17 -3.53 20.10
N LEU A 319 14.95 -3.72 18.80
CA LEU A 319 15.90 -4.27 17.85
C LEU A 319 15.79 -3.50 16.55
N VAL A 320 16.93 -3.08 16.00
CA VAL A 320 17.05 -2.56 14.63
C VAL A 320 17.92 -3.53 13.85
N MET A 321 17.49 -3.94 12.65
CA MET A 321 18.13 -5.03 11.91
C MET A 321 18.06 -4.83 10.39
N SER A 322 18.94 -5.48 9.66
CA SER A 322 18.90 -5.51 8.19
C SER A 322 18.02 -6.64 7.62
N ALA A 323 17.72 -7.66 8.44
CA ALA A 323 16.92 -8.82 8.05
C ALA A 323 15.43 -8.49 7.90
N ASN A 324 14.81 -9.04 6.85
CA ASN A 324 13.36 -9.06 6.67
C ASN A 324 12.71 -10.19 7.49
N LEU A 325 11.38 -10.17 7.62
CA LEU A 325 10.60 -11.22 8.27
C LEU A 325 10.04 -12.20 7.23
N GLU A 326 10.93 -12.76 6.42
CA GLU A 326 10.65 -13.71 5.36
C GLU A 326 11.74 -14.80 5.33
N PRO A 327 11.50 -15.98 4.74
CA PRO A 327 12.50 -17.04 4.67
C PRO A 327 13.80 -16.54 4.01
N SER A 328 14.92 -16.71 4.70
CA SER A 328 16.23 -16.33 4.19
C SER A 328 16.57 -17.10 2.90
N PRO A 329 17.14 -16.44 1.88
CA PRO A 329 17.39 -17.03 0.55
C PRO A 329 18.48 -18.14 0.52
N GLY A 330 18.97 -18.61 1.67
CA GLY A 330 19.85 -19.79 1.74
C GLY A 330 20.78 -19.82 2.97
N LYS A 331 21.62 -20.86 3.01
CA LYS A 331 22.60 -21.18 4.08
C LYS A 331 23.75 -20.17 4.24
N SER A 332 23.85 -19.16 3.38
CA SER A 332 24.96 -18.20 3.31
C SER A 332 24.57 -16.75 3.66
N THR A 333 23.44 -16.53 4.33
CA THR A 333 22.94 -15.18 4.67
C THR A 333 23.83 -14.48 5.71
N PHE A 334 24.10 -13.19 5.49
CA PHE A 334 24.80 -12.29 6.41
C PHE A 334 23.97 -11.03 6.67
N GLU A 335 23.40 -10.96 7.87
CA GLU A 335 22.57 -9.84 8.34
C GLU A 335 23.07 -9.37 9.70
N LEU A 336 22.89 -8.08 10.00
CA LEU A 336 23.31 -7.47 11.26
C LEU A 336 22.10 -6.84 11.95
N GLY A 337 22.17 -6.80 13.27
CA GLY A 337 21.20 -6.13 14.11
C GLY A 337 21.81 -5.61 15.40
N ILE A 338 21.08 -4.73 16.07
CA ILE A 338 21.46 -4.17 17.36
C ILE A 338 20.26 -4.14 18.29
N ALA A 339 20.40 -4.83 19.43
CA ALA A 339 19.46 -4.76 20.54
C ALA A 339 19.66 -3.45 21.30
N LEU A 340 18.55 -2.80 21.64
CA LEU A 340 18.48 -1.48 22.23
C LEU A 340 17.75 -1.53 23.56
N GLU A 341 18.23 -0.71 24.49
CA GLU A 341 17.64 -0.54 25.81
C GLU A 341 17.67 0.93 26.23
N GLY A 342 16.96 1.26 27.31
CA GLY A 342 16.96 2.59 27.92
C GLY A 342 16.56 3.70 26.94
N LYS A 343 17.33 4.79 26.90
CA LYS A 343 17.04 5.96 26.04
C LYS A 343 17.00 5.61 24.55
N ARG A 344 17.80 4.64 24.10
CA ARG A 344 17.80 4.20 22.68
C ARG A 344 16.51 3.51 22.33
N ALA A 345 16.08 2.54 23.14
CA ALA A 345 14.80 1.86 22.94
C ALA A 345 13.60 2.83 23.04
N ALA A 346 13.61 3.74 24.02
CA ALA A 346 12.56 4.75 24.15
C ALA A 346 12.46 5.64 22.90
N THR A 347 13.60 6.04 22.32
CA THR A 347 13.63 6.83 21.08
C THR A 347 13.12 6.03 19.89
N LEU A 348 13.51 4.75 19.77
CA LEU A 348 12.98 3.87 18.73
C LEU A 348 11.45 3.77 18.81
N GLY A 349 10.90 3.55 20.01
CA GLY A 349 9.45 3.52 20.22
C GLY A 349 8.75 4.83 19.83
N GLN A 350 9.36 5.98 20.12
CA GLN A 350 8.84 7.29 19.69
C GLN A 350 8.82 7.43 18.16
N VAL A 351 9.90 7.01 17.48
CA VAL A 351 9.98 7.05 16.00
C VAL A 351 8.92 6.15 15.39
N LEU A 352 8.82 4.88 15.82
CA LEU A 352 7.87 3.93 15.26
C LEU A 352 6.41 4.35 15.51
N ARG A 353 6.07 4.85 16.71
CA ARG A 353 4.72 5.41 16.97
C ARG A 353 4.44 6.67 16.15
N GLY A 354 5.46 7.51 15.94
CA GLY A 354 5.36 8.65 15.04
C GLY A 354 4.99 8.23 13.63
N TRP A 355 5.65 7.20 13.09
CA TRP A 355 5.30 6.60 11.79
C TRP A 355 3.89 6.01 11.79
N SER A 356 3.50 5.23 12.80
CA SER A 356 2.14 4.68 12.93
C SER A 356 1.05 5.76 12.85
N SER A 357 1.32 6.92 13.45
CA SER A 357 0.40 8.07 13.51
C SER A 357 0.37 8.86 12.20
N ALA A 358 1.52 8.93 11.51
CA ALA A 358 1.68 9.63 10.24
C ALA A 358 1.26 8.79 9.01
N SER A 359 1.00 7.49 9.18
CA SER A 359 0.54 6.64 8.08
C SER A 359 -0.78 7.13 7.51
N LYS A 360 -0.83 7.20 6.17
CA LYS A 360 -2.04 7.57 5.41
C LYS A 360 -2.88 6.36 5.00
N LEU A 361 -2.38 5.14 5.23
CA LEU A 361 -3.04 3.91 4.84
C LEU A 361 -3.15 2.94 6.03
N GLU A 362 -4.28 2.26 6.09
CA GLU A 362 -4.52 1.12 6.98
C GLU A 362 -5.05 -0.06 6.16
N LEU A 363 -4.61 -1.27 6.49
CA LEU A 363 -5.17 -2.48 5.90
C LEU A 363 -6.47 -2.85 6.64
N VAL A 364 -7.55 -3.04 5.91
CA VAL A 364 -8.84 -3.49 6.45
C VAL A 364 -9.27 -4.74 5.70
N SER A 365 -9.66 -5.80 6.42
CA SER A 365 -9.98 -7.10 5.82
C SER A 365 -11.32 -7.13 5.09
N SER A 366 -12.31 -6.36 5.57
CA SER A 366 -13.61 -6.16 4.90
C SER A 366 -14.09 -4.74 5.18
N PRO A 367 -13.56 -3.72 4.47
CA PRO A 367 -14.00 -2.34 4.70
C PRO A 367 -15.41 -2.15 4.15
N ALA A 368 -16.27 -1.52 4.94
CA ALA A 368 -17.53 -0.99 4.43
C ALA A 368 -17.26 0.16 3.45
N LEU A 369 -18.02 0.23 2.35
CA LEU A 369 -17.86 1.29 1.34
C LEU A 369 -17.99 2.69 1.94
N GLY A 370 -18.87 2.87 2.93
CA GLY A 370 -19.03 4.13 3.66
C GLY A 370 -17.95 4.42 4.71
N GLY A 371 -16.98 3.52 4.89
CA GLY A 371 -15.90 3.65 5.87
C GLY A 371 -14.78 4.58 5.43
N PHE A 372 -14.73 4.99 4.16
CA PHE A 372 -13.68 5.87 3.63
C PHE A 372 -14.10 6.61 2.36
N THR A 373 -13.44 7.74 2.08
CA THR A 373 -13.59 8.50 0.83
C THR A 373 -12.23 8.72 0.21
N GLY A 374 -12.18 8.74 -1.13
CA GLY A 374 -10.94 8.83 -1.91
C GLY A 374 -10.46 7.46 -2.39
N THR A 375 -9.17 7.38 -2.72
CA THR A 375 -8.60 6.19 -3.36
C THR A 375 -8.16 5.16 -2.33
N ALA A 376 -8.79 3.98 -2.37
CA ALA A 376 -8.29 2.77 -1.74
C ALA A 376 -7.60 1.86 -2.77
N LEU A 377 -6.78 0.93 -2.28
CA LEU A 377 -6.18 -0.14 -3.10
C LEU A 377 -6.83 -1.47 -2.69
N LEU A 378 -7.78 -1.94 -3.50
CA LEU A 378 -8.44 -3.22 -3.26
C LEU A 378 -7.48 -4.36 -3.60
N TRP A 379 -7.47 -5.39 -2.76
CA TRP A 379 -6.72 -6.61 -2.96
C TRP A 379 -7.64 -7.73 -3.46
N GLN A 380 -7.48 -8.09 -4.73
CA GLN A 380 -8.20 -9.19 -5.37
C GLN A 380 -7.29 -9.86 -6.38
N ASN A 381 -7.46 -11.18 -6.58
CA ASN A 381 -6.72 -11.94 -7.59
C ASN A 381 -5.19 -11.74 -7.52
N ASN A 382 -4.65 -11.64 -6.31
CA ASN A 382 -3.23 -11.38 -6.03
C ASN A 382 -2.66 -10.07 -6.62
N ALA A 383 -3.51 -9.08 -6.87
CA ALA A 383 -3.13 -7.77 -7.39
C ALA A 383 -3.85 -6.63 -6.66
N PHE A 384 -3.27 -5.43 -6.75
CA PHE A 384 -3.92 -4.21 -6.31
C PHE A 384 -4.73 -3.60 -7.45
N SER A 385 -5.96 -3.18 -7.15
CA SER A 385 -6.80 -2.39 -8.04
C SER A 385 -7.18 -1.08 -7.36
N PRO A 386 -6.86 0.10 -7.94
CA PRO A 386 -7.28 1.37 -7.37
C PRO A 386 -8.81 1.51 -7.45
N TYR A 387 -9.42 1.96 -6.35
CA TYR A 387 -10.87 2.10 -6.24
C TYR A 387 -11.19 3.43 -5.54
N CYS A 388 -11.72 4.38 -6.32
CA CYS A 388 -11.87 5.77 -5.92
C CYS A 388 -13.31 6.08 -5.48
N VAL A 389 -13.55 5.99 -4.17
CA VAL A 389 -14.88 6.17 -3.57
C VAL A 389 -15.22 7.66 -3.44
N LYS A 390 -16.40 8.04 -3.93
CA LYS A 390 -16.97 9.38 -3.83
C LYS A 390 -18.16 9.41 -2.85
N GLU A 391 -18.59 10.59 -2.44
CA GLU A 391 -19.81 10.73 -1.64
C GLU A 391 -21.07 10.39 -2.46
N GLU A 392 -21.15 10.87 -3.68
CA GLU A 392 -22.33 10.71 -4.53
C GLU A 392 -21.93 10.50 -5.99
N GLU A 393 -22.66 9.63 -6.69
CA GLU A 393 -22.61 9.50 -8.14
C GLU A 393 -24.04 9.57 -8.71
N VAL A 394 -24.25 10.49 -9.65
CA VAL A 394 -25.53 10.65 -10.35
C VAL A 394 -25.50 9.77 -11.61
N ILE A 395 -26.46 8.86 -11.71
CA ILE A 395 -26.63 7.97 -12.86
C ILE A 395 -27.86 8.43 -13.62
N ASP A 396 -27.63 8.92 -14.84
CA ASP A 396 -28.72 9.21 -15.76
C ASP A 396 -29.21 7.90 -16.40
N VAL A 397 -30.47 7.56 -16.17
CA VAL A 397 -31.13 6.38 -16.77
C VAL A 397 -31.93 6.74 -18.03
N GLY A 398 -31.90 8.01 -18.45
CA GLY A 398 -32.56 8.52 -19.63
C GLY A 398 -34.08 8.64 -19.48
N GLU A 399 -34.77 8.48 -20.60
CA GLU A 399 -36.22 8.53 -20.68
C GLU A 399 -36.84 7.20 -20.27
N ILE A 400 -37.87 7.27 -19.43
CA ILE A 400 -38.62 6.11 -18.95
C ILE A 400 -40.07 6.28 -19.35
N GLU A 401 -40.51 5.50 -20.32
CA GLU A 401 -41.92 5.50 -20.71
C GLU A 401 -42.78 4.86 -19.62
N ALA A 402 -43.76 5.60 -19.11
CA ALA A 402 -44.73 5.06 -18.18
C ALA A 402 -45.69 4.10 -18.90
N PRO A 403 -46.10 2.98 -18.28
CA PRO A 403 -47.04 2.05 -18.90
C PRO A 403 -48.43 2.67 -19.14
N SER A 404 -48.75 3.74 -18.40
CA SER A 404 -49.97 4.53 -18.49
C SER A 404 -49.75 5.91 -17.88
N THR A 405 -50.40 6.95 -18.41
CA THR A 405 -50.19 8.35 -17.99
C THR A 405 -50.54 8.59 -16.52
N GLU A 406 -51.54 7.91 -15.97
CA GLU A 406 -51.93 7.99 -14.55
C GLU A 406 -50.90 7.39 -13.58
N LEU A 407 -49.96 6.56 -14.07
CA LEU A 407 -48.97 5.89 -13.24
C LEU A 407 -47.64 6.65 -13.16
N MET A 408 -47.49 7.73 -13.94
CA MET A 408 -46.25 8.50 -14.03
C MET A 408 -45.77 9.01 -12.68
N GLU A 409 -46.68 9.48 -11.82
CA GLU A 409 -46.31 9.99 -10.50
C GLU A 409 -45.77 8.91 -9.56
N SER A 410 -46.23 7.67 -9.70
CA SER A 410 -45.78 6.54 -8.89
C SER A 410 -44.50 5.87 -9.40
N LEU A 411 -44.10 6.16 -10.65
CA LEU A 411 -42.95 5.53 -11.27
C LEU A 411 -41.65 6.05 -10.64
N GLN A 412 -40.70 5.14 -10.44
CA GLN A 412 -39.35 5.46 -10.00
C GLN A 412 -38.34 5.03 -11.08
N PRO A 413 -37.20 5.73 -11.19
CA PRO A 413 -36.08 5.26 -11.98
C PRO A 413 -35.71 3.80 -11.64
N PRO A 414 -35.56 2.92 -12.64
CA PRO A 414 -35.13 1.55 -12.42
C PRO A 414 -33.70 1.53 -11.86
N ILE A 415 -33.42 0.57 -10.99
CA ILE A 415 -32.06 0.30 -10.51
C ILE A 415 -31.54 -0.90 -11.30
N PRO A 416 -30.50 -0.75 -12.13
CA PRO A 416 -29.90 -1.87 -12.83
C PRO A 416 -29.27 -2.84 -11.83
N THR A 417 -29.51 -4.14 -12.00
CA THR A 417 -28.74 -5.17 -11.31
C THR A 417 -27.40 -5.31 -12.01
N ALA A 418 -26.31 -4.89 -11.37
CA ALA A 418 -24.96 -5.05 -11.91
C ALA A 418 -24.24 -6.20 -11.19
N PRO A 419 -23.72 -7.22 -11.90
CA PRO A 419 -22.82 -8.18 -11.29
C PRO A 419 -21.45 -7.51 -11.03
N GLY A 420 -20.84 -7.81 -9.89
CA GLY A 420 -19.49 -7.36 -9.55
C GLY A 420 -19.41 -6.47 -8.31
N LEU A 421 -18.33 -5.69 -8.22
CA LEU A 421 -18.14 -4.71 -7.14
C LEU A 421 -19.22 -3.62 -7.22
N PRO A 422 -19.62 -3.03 -6.08
CA PRO A 422 -20.50 -1.88 -6.09
C PRO A 422 -19.87 -0.73 -6.89
N LYS A 423 -20.69 0.23 -7.29
CA LYS A 423 -20.17 1.49 -7.86
C LYS A 423 -19.43 2.26 -6.75
N PRO A 424 -18.32 2.93 -7.05
CA PRO A 424 -17.46 3.55 -6.04
C PRO A 424 -18.03 4.89 -5.56
N ALA A 425 -19.21 4.86 -4.95
CA ALA A 425 -19.87 6.01 -4.36
C ALA A 425 -20.71 5.60 -3.15
N HIS A 426 -20.73 6.39 -2.09
CA HIS A 426 -21.58 6.11 -0.93
C HIS A 426 -23.05 6.09 -1.30
N GLN A 427 -23.47 7.02 -2.18
CA GLN A 427 -24.84 7.11 -2.67
C GLN A 427 -24.88 7.12 -4.20
N LEU A 428 -25.79 6.33 -4.76
CA LEU A 428 -26.14 6.39 -6.18
C LEU A 428 -27.48 7.11 -6.33
N VAL A 429 -27.48 8.19 -7.11
CA VAL A 429 -28.70 8.94 -7.42
C VAL A 429 -29.08 8.65 -8.85
N TYR A 430 -30.02 7.72 -9.03
CA TYR A 430 -30.59 7.41 -10.33
C TYR A 430 -31.58 8.51 -10.69
N LYS A 431 -31.31 9.26 -11.76
CA LYS A 431 -32.17 10.32 -12.29
C LYS A 431 -32.70 9.91 -13.65
N GLY A 432 -34.00 10.05 -13.85
CA GLY A 432 -34.63 9.75 -15.13
C GLY A 432 -35.81 10.67 -15.39
N ASN A 433 -36.13 10.83 -16.66
CA ASN A 433 -37.28 11.61 -17.11
C ASN A 433 -38.42 10.65 -17.44
N ILE A 434 -39.50 10.70 -16.65
CA ILE A 434 -40.69 9.88 -16.90
C ILE A 434 -41.49 10.53 -18.02
N MET A 435 -41.68 9.79 -19.10
CA MET A 435 -42.43 10.19 -20.28
C MET A 435 -43.81 9.52 -20.27
N PRO A 436 -44.89 10.21 -20.70
CA PRO A 436 -46.16 9.54 -20.89
C PRO A 436 -46.06 8.55 -22.06
N PRO A 437 -46.83 7.45 -22.07
CA PRO A 437 -46.93 6.61 -23.25
C PRO A 437 -47.68 7.38 -24.34
N MET A 438 -47.14 7.34 -25.56
CA MET A 438 -47.71 8.05 -26.71
C MET A 438 -48.66 7.15 -27.48
N LEU A 439 -49.76 7.73 -27.99
CA LEU A 439 -50.70 7.02 -28.86
C LEU A 439 -49.97 6.52 -30.12
N LYS A 440 -50.01 5.20 -30.38
CA LYS A 440 -49.33 4.63 -31.54
C LYS A 440 -49.90 5.16 -32.87
N PRO A 441 -49.06 5.37 -33.89
CA PRO A 441 -49.52 5.69 -35.24
C PRO A 441 -50.52 4.65 -35.76
N LYS A 442 -51.49 5.08 -36.56
CA LYS A 442 -52.54 4.23 -37.16
C LYS A 442 -53.53 3.60 -36.17
N ALA A 443 -53.56 4.06 -34.91
CA ALA A 443 -54.62 3.66 -33.98
C ALA A 443 -56.01 4.09 -34.51
N GLN A 444 -57.00 3.22 -34.37
CA GLN A 444 -58.37 3.45 -34.86
C GLN A 444 -59.27 3.88 -33.71
N GLU A 445 -60.00 4.97 -33.89
CA GLU A 445 -60.94 5.44 -32.88
C GLU A 445 -62.10 4.45 -32.71
N ARG A 446 -62.39 4.12 -31.45
CA ARG A 446 -63.50 3.25 -31.06
C ARG A 446 -64.64 4.12 -30.58
N LEU A 447 -65.83 3.90 -31.13
CA LEU A 447 -67.05 4.64 -30.75
C LEU A 447 -67.91 3.81 -29.80
N ARG A 448 -68.76 4.49 -29.01
CA ARG A 448 -69.77 3.83 -28.17
C ARG A 448 -70.82 3.14 -29.04
N PRO A 449 -71.12 1.85 -28.81
CA PRO A 449 -72.21 1.19 -29.50
C PRO A 449 -73.54 1.83 -29.09
N GLY A 450 -74.37 2.16 -30.08
CA GLY A 450 -75.73 2.64 -29.85
C GLY A 450 -76.57 1.62 -29.08
N LYS A 451 -77.50 2.07 -28.24
CA LYS A 451 -78.35 1.19 -27.41
C LYS A 451 -79.35 0.38 -28.25
N THR A 452 -79.58 0.80 -29.49
CA THR A 452 -80.44 0.12 -30.48
C THR A 452 -79.78 0.05 -31.86
N LYS A 453 -80.23 -0.86 -32.75
CA LYS A 453 -79.77 -0.94 -34.16
C LYS A 453 -79.95 0.35 -34.98
N ARG A 454 -80.68 1.35 -34.46
CA ARG A 454 -80.93 2.66 -35.09
C ARG A 454 -80.15 3.81 -34.44
N ASP A 455 -79.43 3.58 -33.35
CA ASP A 455 -78.66 4.63 -32.68
C ASP A 455 -77.31 4.84 -33.38
N SER A 456 -76.99 6.12 -33.60
CA SER A 456 -75.68 6.54 -34.13
C SER A 456 -74.57 6.24 -33.13
N PHE A 457 -73.41 5.83 -33.64
CA PHE A 457 -72.20 5.66 -32.84
C PHE A 457 -71.77 7.02 -32.28
N THR A 458 -71.60 7.12 -30.96
CA THR A 458 -71.17 8.37 -30.31
C THR A 458 -69.70 8.28 -29.88
N PRO A 459 -68.87 9.33 -30.06
CA PRO A 459 -67.50 9.34 -29.58
C PRO A 459 -67.42 9.26 -28.05
N PHE A 460 -66.35 8.67 -27.54
CA PHE A 460 -65.97 8.84 -26.13
C PHE A 460 -65.32 10.22 -25.94
N ASN A 461 -65.41 10.78 -24.74
CA ASN A 461 -64.70 12.02 -24.39
C ASN A 461 -64.12 11.90 -22.97
N PRO A 462 -62.81 11.68 -22.79
CA PRO A 462 -61.76 11.59 -23.81
C PRO A 462 -61.91 10.39 -24.78
N PRO A 463 -61.38 10.49 -26.02
CA PRO A 463 -61.56 9.48 -27.06
C PRO A 463 -60.84 8.15 -26.73
N VAL A 464 -61.42 7.04 -27.19
CA VAL A 464 -60.88 5.69 -27.02
C VAL A 464 -60.34 5.18 -28.35
N PHE A 465 -59.17 4.56 -28.34
CA PHE A 465 -58.53 4.02 -29.54
C PHE A 465 -58.22 2.53 -29.38
N ARG A 466 -58.21 1.82 -30.50
CA ARG A 466 -57.59 0.50 -30.64
C ARG A 466 -56.27 0.67 -31.41
N GLU A 467 -55.17 0.36 -30.74
CA GLU A 467 -53.83 0.37 -31.31
C GLU A 467 -53.60 -0.82 -32.26
N PRO A 468 -52.57 -0.79 -33.14
CA PRO A 468 -52.32 -1.84 -34.13
C PRO A 468 -52.09 -3.25 -33.55
N ASP A 469 -51.61 -3.34 -32.31
CA ASP A 469 -51.43 -4.59 -31.56
C ASP A 469 -52.74 -5.10 -30.92
N GLY A 470 -53.86 -4.40 -31.15
CA GLY A 470 -55.16 -4.72 -30.58
C GLY A 470 -55.40 -4.15 -29.18
N ARG A 471 -54.41 -3.48 -28.58
CA ARG A 471 -54.53 -2.82 -27.27
C ARG A 471 -55.57 -1.69 -27.34
N VAL A 472 -56.48 -1.64 -26.38
CA VAL A 472 -57.45 -0.54 -26.27
C VAL A 472 -56.90 0.48 -25.28
N VAL A 473 -56.88 1.76 -25.65
CA VAL A 473 -56.33 2.86 -24.84
C VAL A 473 -57.27 4.07 -24.83
N VAL A 474 -57.22 4.88 -23.78
CA VAL A 474 -57.88 6.19 -23.72
C VAL A 474 -56.86 7.27 -24.04
N ALA A 475 -57.12 8.14 -25.01
CA ALA A 475 -56.18 9.18 -25.42
C ALA A 475 -56.55 10.54 -24.81
N ILE A 476 -55.57 11.23 -24.23
CA ILE A 476 -55.72 12.59 -23.70
C ILE A 476 -54.71 13.56 -24.35
N THR A 477 -55.05 14.84 -24.39
CA THR A 477 -54.18 15.93 -24.87
C THR A 477 -53.71 16.82 -23.72
N HIS A 478 -54.50 16.90 -22.62
CA HIS A 478 -54.18 17.70 -21.43
C HIS A 478 -54.35 16.92 -20.13
N ARG A 479 -53.56 17.27 -19.11
CA ARG A 479 -53.57 16.59 -17.79
C ARG A 479 -54.89 16.71 -17.04
N GLU A 480 -55.64 17.79 -17.28
CA GLU A 480 -56.99 18.01 -16.72
C GLU A 480 -58.00 16.94 -17.13
N GLN A 481 -57.76 16.23 -18.24
CA GLN A 481 -58.62 15.16 -18.72
C GLN A 481 -58.42 13.84 -17.96
N LEU A 482 -57.38 13.71 -17.12
CA LEU A 482 -56.97 12.46 -16.50
C LEU A 482 -58.08 11.82 -15.65
N SER A 483 -58.76 12.62 -14.81
CA SER A 483 -59.86 12.14 -13.97
C SER A 483 -61.05 11.61 -14.76
N HIS A 484 -61.32 12.16 -15.96
CA HIS A 484 -62.36 11.66 -16.84
C HIS A 484 -61.89 10.43 -17.63
N ALA A 485 -60.64 10.45 -18.11
CA ALA A 485 -60.01 9.33 -18.79
C ALA A 485 -59.95 8.07 -17.92
N LEU A 486 -59.72 8.19 -16.61
CA LEU A 486 -59.78 7.07 -15.66
C LEU A 486 -61.16 6.39 -15.65
N ARG A 487 -62.24 7.18 -15.58
CA ARG A 487 -63.62 6.63 -15.61
C ARG A 487 -63.89 5.88 -16.91
N ILE A 488 -63.45 6.43 -18.04
CA ILE A 488 -63.63 5.79 -19.35
C ILE A 488 -62.75 4.55 -19.48
N LYS A 489 -61.52 4.59 -18.98
CA LYS A 489 -60.61 3.43 -18.95
C LYS A 489 -61.29 2.25 -18.25
N ASP A 490 -61.93 2.50 -17.11
CA ASP A 490 -62.68 1.48 -16.38
C ASP A 490 -63.95 1.01 -17.13
N GLU A 491 -64.71 1.96 -17.71
CA GLU A 491 -65.91 1.67 -18.53
C GLU A 491 -65.62 0.70 -19.68
N VAL A 492 -64.53 0.94 -20.42
CA VAL A 492 -64.19 0.17 -21.64
C VAL A 492 -63.15 -0.92 -21.41
N LYS A 493 -62.69 -1.09 -20.16
CA LYS A 493 -61.57 -1.95 -19.77
C LYS A 493 -60.31 -1.68 -20.60
N ALA A 494 -59.97 -0.40 -20.80
CA ALA A 494 -58.79 -0.01 -21.56
C ALA A 494 -57.50 -0.37 -20.80
N ALA A 495 -56.46 -0.73 -21.53
CA ALA A 495 -55.18 -1.15 -20.98
C ALA A 495 -54.35 0.04 -20.45
N ALA A 496 -54.53 1.25 -20.99
CA ALA A 496 -53.81 2.45 -20.55
C ALA A 496 -54.48 3.75 -20.99
N ILE A 497 -54.04 4.85 -20.39
CA ILE A 497 -54.24 6.23 -20.81
C ILE A 497 -52.95 6.70 -21.47
N VAL A 498 -53.04 7.16 -22.73
CA VAL A 498 -51.91 7.60 -23.54
C VAL A 498 -52.05 9.07 -23.92
N VAL A 499 -50.93 9.74 -24.19
CA VAL A 499 -50.92 11.11 -24.69
C VAL A 499 -50.98 11.10 -26.21
N ARG A 500 -51.85 11.95 -26.75
CA ARG A 500 -51.97 12.21 -28.18
C ARG A 500 -51.53 13.63 -28.47
N GLU A 501 -50.69 13.82 -29.47
CA GLU A 501 -50.33 15.17 -29.93
C GLU A 501 -51.55 15.87 -30.53
N GLU A 502 -51.71 17.15 -30.21
CA GLU A 502 -52.64 18.00 -30.93
C GLU A 502 -52.22 18.08 -32.40
N LYS A 503 -53.16 17.83 -33.32
CA LYS A 503 -52.91 18.13 -34.73
C LYS A 503 -52.65 19.62 -34.82
N ARG A 504 -51.41 20.01 -35.17
CA ARG A 504 -51.13 21.38 -35.60
C ARG A 504 -52.03 21.67 -36.78
N SER A 505 -53.02 22.53 -36.54
CA SER A 505 -53.93 23.10 -37.53
C SER A 505 -53.18 23.91 -38.56
#